data_AF-A0A350ZZW0-F1
#
_entry.id   AF-A0A350ZZW0-F1
#
_cell.length_a   1.000
_cell.length_b   1.000
_cell.length_c   1.000
_cell.angle_alpha   90.00
_cell.angle_beta   90.00
_cell.angle_gamma   90.00
#
_symmetry.space_group_name_H-M   'P 1'
#
loop_
_entity.id
_entity.type
_entity.pdbx_description
1 polymer ?
#
loop_
_entity_poly.entity_id
_entity_poly.type
_entity_poly.pdbx_seq_one_letter_code
_entity_poly.pdbx_strand_id
1 'polypeptide(L)'
;LLPVAHPGVEQKATWLQIRRDRPDHVLLWGWGVMNSTSLKEAQATGYPRDKMLGVWWAGAEPDVKDVGAGAKGYSALTLQHGAEPNSKVVKDILAMVHDKGQGTGPKDEVGSVLYMRGLISAMLGVEGVAAAQERYGKGKVMTGEQVRWGLENLNLDQDKLDGMGFAGVMRPVQTSCTDHMGASWVRVHTWDGNKWEFSSDWYQADDKVLRPMVLDAASKYAAEKNIQRRTAEQCAQ
;
A
#
# COMPACT_ATOMS: atom_id res chain seq x y z
N LEU A 1 -5.86 -4.86 22.66
CA LEU A 1 -6.07 -3.70 21.77
C LEU A 1 -6.14 -2.45 22.63
N LEU A 2 -5.47 -1.37 22.26
CA LEU A 2 -5.54 -0.07 22.94
C LEU A 2 -6.30 0.92 22.04
N PRO A 3 -7.62 1.05 22.19
CA PRO A 3 -8.42 1.87 21.28
C PRO A 3 -8.09 3.36 21.46
N VAL A 4 -8.12 4.09 20.35
CA VAL A 4 -7.99 5.54 20.30
C VAL A 4 -9.25 6.10 19.64
N ALA A 5 -9.89 7.08 20.27
CA ALA A 5 -11.10 7.69 19.74
C ALA A 5 -10.79 8.48 18.47
N HIS A 6 -11.58 8.31 17.42
CA HIS A 6 -11.44 9.09 16.17
C HIS A 6 -11.67 10.59 16.44
N PRO A 7 -10.85 11.51 15.87
CA PRO A 7 -9.82 11.32 14.84
C PRO A 7 -8.43 10.95 15.35
N GLY A 8 -8.29 10.63 16.64
CA GLY A 8 -7.04 10.16 17.25
C GLY A 8 -6.03 11.25 17.55
N VAL A 9 -6.50 12.48 17.77
CA VAL A 9 -5.66 13.62 18.16
C VAL A 9 -5.34 13.64 19.66
N GLU A 10 -6.16 12.99 20.49
CA GLU A 10 -5.95 12.85 21.93
C GLU A 10 -5.54 11.41 22.26
N GLN A 11 -4.26 11.17 22.54
CA GLN A 11 -3.75 9.82 22.82
C GLN A 11 -2.97 9.71 24.13
N LYS A 12 -2.85 10.78 24.90
CA LYS A 12 -2.05 10.83 26.14
C LYS A 12 -2.40 9.70 27.11
N ALA A 13 -3.69 9.45 27.36
CA ALA A 13 -4.12 8.37 28.26
C ALA A 13 -3.65 6.98 27.76
N THR A 14 -3.77 6.73 26.47
CA THR A 14 -3.31 5.50 25.82
C THR A 14 -1.79 5.34 25.94
N TRP A 15 -1.03 6.40 25.73
CA TRP A 15 0.44 6.35 25.83
C TRP A 15 0.95 6.27 27.27
N LEU A 16 0.23 6.85 28.24
CA LEU A 16 0.49 6.61 29.67
C LEU A 16 0.26 5.13 30.03
N GLN A 17 -0.76 4.50 29.44
CA GLN A 17 -0.96 3.06 29.59
C GLN A 17 0.19 2.26 28.96
N ILE A 18 0.63 2.58 27.73
CA ILE A 18 1.78 1.93 27.09
C ILE A 18 3.03 2.07 27.96
N ARG A 19 3.30 3.27 28.50
CA ARG A 19 4.44 3.52 29.39
C ARG A 19 4.38 2.66 30.66
N ARG A 20 3.20 2.48 31.25
CA ARG A 20 3.00 1.65 32.43
C ARG A 20 3.19 0.16 32.11
N ASP A 21 2.56 -0.30 31.03
CA ASP A 21 2.51 -1.72 30.66
C ASP A 21 3.83 -2.19 30.03
N ARG A 22 4.65 -1.28 29.50
CA ARG A 22 6.00 -1.50 28.93
C ARG A 22 6.05 -2.65 27.90
N PRO A 23 5.21 -2.61 26.84
CA PRO A 23 5.24 -3.65 25.83
C PRO A 23 6.56 -3.63 25.05
N ASP A 24 7.03 -4.80 24.64
CA ASP A 24 8.24 -4.92 23.82
C ASP A 24 8.11 -4.22 22.48
N HIS A 25 6.92 -4.23 21.86
CA HIS A 25 6.64 -3.52 20.62
C HIS A 25 5.23 -2.93 20.62
N VAL A 26 5.04 -1.86 19.84
CA VAL A 26 3.72 -1.30 19.53
C VAL A 26 3.48 -1.40 18.04
N LEU A 27 2.45 -2.15 17.65
CA LEU A 27 1.91 -2.12 16.30
C LEU A 27 0.91 -0.95 16.19
N LEU A 28 1.30 0.09 15.47
CA LEU A 28 0.47 1.26 15.19
C LEU A 28 -0.45 0.97 13.99
N TRP A 29 -1.67 0.54 14.30
CA TRP A 29 -2.75 0.42 13.33
C TRP A 29 -3.49 1.76 13.18
N GLY A 30 -2.81 2.75 12.63
CA GLY A 30 -3.32 4.12 12.53
C GLY A 30 -3.63 4.59 11.10
N TRP A 31 -4.28 5.75 11.00
CA TRP A 31 -4.61 6.44 9.77
C TRP A 31 -4.67 7.96 9.96
N GLY A 32 -4.03 8.71 9.07
CA GLY A 32 -4.07 10.17 9.07
C GLY A 32 -3.44 10.80 10.31
N VAL A 33 -4.05 11.86 10.83
CA VAL A 33 -3.45 12.71 11.89
C VAL A 33 -3.02 11.91 13.14
N MET A 34 -3.72 10.82 13.46
CA MET A 34 -3.42 9.99 14.61
C MET A 34 -2.01 9.38 14.56
N ASN A 35 -1.44 9.15 13.37
CA ASN A 35 -0.11 8.59 13.23
C ASN A 35 0.95 9.55 13.81
N SER A 36 0.88 10.82 13.40
CA SER A 36 1.77 11.87 13.89
C SER A 36 1.57 12.10 15.40
N THR A 37 0.32 12.08 15.88
CA THR A 37 0.02 12.18 17.32
C THR A 37 0.63 11.03 18.10
N SER A 38 0.50 9.79 17.60
CA SER A 38 1.09 8.60 18.24
C SER A 38 2.59 8.74 18.39
N LEU A 39 3.29 9.20 17.36
CA LEU A 39 4.74 9.40 17.40
C LEU A 39 5.16 10.53 18.37
N LYS A 40 4.40 11.63 18.42
CA LYS A 40 4.61 12.73 19.38
C LYS A 40 4.43 12.26 20.82
N GLU A 41 3.40 11.45 21.09
CA GLU A 41 3.15 10.91 22.43
C GLU A 41 4.16 9.84 22.82
N ALA A 42 4.61 9.00 21.88
CA ALA A 42 5.73 8.09 22.09
C ALA A 42 7.00 8.87 22.48
N GLN A 43 7.28 9.99 21.82
CA GLN A 43 8.37 10.89 22.19
C GLN A 43 8.18 11.49 23.59
N ALA A 44 6.99 12.02 23.90
CA ALA A 44 6.70 12.63 25.20
C ALA A 44 6.76 11.64 26.38
N THR A 45 6.40 10.38 26.13
CA THR A 45 6.41 9.32 27.16
C THR A 45 7.71 8.53 27.21
N GLY A 46 8.64 8.78 26.29
CA GLY A 46 9.92 8.08 26.21
C GLY A 46 9.84 6.67 25.65
N TYR A 47 8.75 6.31 24.95
CA TYR A 47 8.67 5.03 24.25
C TYR A 47 9.59 5.05 23.02
N PRO A 48 10.46 4.04 22.85
CA PRO A 48 11.48 4.05 21.81
C PRO A 48 10.84 3.76 20.43
N ARG A 49 11.10 4.64 19.44
CA ARG A 49 10.43 4.60 18.13
C ARG A 49 10.86 3.42 17.26
N ASP A 50 12.06 2.90 17.45
CA ASP A 50 12.54 1.64 16.86
C ASP A 50 11.77 0.40 17.32
N LYS A 51 10.97 0.51 18.40
CA LYS A 51 10.03 -0.54 18.84
C LYS A 51 8.59 -0.28 18.38
N MET A 52 8.37 0.73 17.55
CA MET A 52 7.08 1.02 16.94
C MET A 52 7.07 0.56 15.48
N LEU A 53 6.04 -0.17 15.10
CA LEU A 53 5.81 -0.63 13.74
C LEU A 53 4.45 -0.13 13.24
N GLY A 54 4.43 0.67 12.19
CA GLY A 54 3.23 1.10 11.48
C GLY A 54 2.72 0.07 10.48
N VAL A 55 1.40 0.04 10.32
CA VAL A 55 0.81 -0.52 9.10
C VAL A 55 1.04 0.42 7.90
N TRP A 56 0.72 -0.03 6.70
CA TRP A 56 0.91 0.73 5.46
C TRP A 56 0.15 2.05 5.35
N TRP A 57 -0.85 2.29 6.19
CA TRP A 57 -1.52 3.59 6.35
C TRP A 57 -0.85 4.53 7.34
N ALA A 58 0.24 4.10 7.97
CA ALA A 58 1.00 4.85 8.98
C ALA A 58 2.49 4.93 8.63
N GLY A 59 2.81 4.88 7.33
CA GLY A 59 4.18 4.88 6.81
C GLY A 59 4.40 5.89 5.69
N ALA A 60 3.59 6.95 5.61
CA ALA A 60 3.77 8.01 4.61
C ALA A 60 4.52 9.20 5.20
N GLU A 61 5.05 10.06 4.33
CA GLU A 61 5.75 11.29 4.73
C GLU A 61 4.91 12.18 5.65
N PRO A 62 3.60 12.43 5.42
CA PRO A 62 2.77 13.24 6.32
C PRO A 62 2.63 12.66 7.74
N ASP A 63 2.84 11.35 7.92
CA ASP A 63 2.73 10.71 9.23
C ASP A 63 3.92 11.05 10.14
N VAL A 64 5.08 11.36 9.55
CA VAL A 64 6.37 11.48 10.25
C VAL A 64 7.03 12.84 10.10
N LYS A 65 6.76 13.58 9.02
CA LYS A 65 7.49 14.81 8.65
C LYS A 65 7.48 15.87 9.75
N ASP A 66 6.33 16.09 10.39
CA ASP A 66 6.18 17.06 11.49
C ASP A 66 6.89 16.63 12.79
N VAL A 67 7.17 15.33 12.94
CA VAL A 67 7.93 14.77 14.06
C VAL A 67 9.42 14.77 13.74
N GLY A 68 9.77 14.62 12.46
CA GLY A 68 11.13 14.72 11.92
C GLY A 68 12.10 13.78 12.63
N ALA A 69 13.19 14.32 13.17
CA ALA A 69 14.18 13.56 13.93
C ALA A 69 13.60 12.86 15.17
N GLY A 70 12.49 13.36 15.73
CA GLY A 70 11.78 12.74 16.84
C GLY A 70 11.21 11.36 16.50
N ALA A 71 10.92 11.11 15.21
CA ALA A 71 10.39 9.83 14.71
C ALA A 71 11.49 8.86 14.23
N LYS A 72 12.78 9.23 14.32
CA LYS A 72 13.88 8.38 13.84
C LYS A 72 13.81 6.98 14.44
N GLY A 73 13.95 5.96 13.59
CA GLY A 73 13.86 4.54 13.94
C GLY A 73 12.45 3.96 13.79
N TYR A 74 11.41 4.79 13.69
CA TYR A 74 10.05 4.30 13.42
C TYR A 74 10.01 3.57 12.08
N SER A 75 9.42 2.38 12.08
CA SER A 75 9.30 1.55 10.90
C SER A 75 7.85 1.37 10.51
N ALA A 76 7.58 1.17 9.23
CA ALA A 76 6.24 0.86 8.75
C ALA A 76 6.29 -0.16 7.59
N LEU A 77 5.24 -0.95 7.47
CA LEU A 77 5.06 -1.88 6.37
C LEU A 77 4.65 -1.11 5.10
N THR A 78 5.12 -1.55 3.94
CA THR A 78 4.72 -0.99 2.65
C THR A 78 4.17 -2.09 1.72
N LEU A 79 3.14 -1.74 0.93
CA LEU A 79 2.50 -2.66 -0.04
C LEU A 79 3.31 -2.72 -1.32
N GLN A 80 4.46 -3.38 -1.22
CA GLN A 80 5.54 -3.43 -2.19
C GLN A 80 6.29 -2.12 -2.40
N HIS A 81 5.64 -1.04 -2.82
CA HIS A 81 6.29 0.23 -3.08
C HIS A 81 6.54 1.04 -1.80
N GLY A 82 7.56 1.89 -1.78
CA GLY A 82 7.84 2.83 -0.69
C GLY A 82 7.88 4.27 -1.21
N ALA A 83 8.80 5.07 -0.66
CA ALA A 83 9.26 6.29 -1.30
C ALA A 83 10.29 5.89 -2.38
N GLU A 84 10.06 6.31 -3.62
CA GLU A 84 10.81 5.87 -4.81
C GLU A 84 11.28 7.04 -5.69
N PRO A 85 11.83 8.13 -5.12
CA PRO A 85 12.16 9.36 -5.87
C PRO A 85 13.20 9.13 -6.99
N ASN A 86 13.96 8.04 -6.91
CA ASN A 86 15.03 7.71 -7.84
C ASN A 86 14.62 6.72 -8.95
N SER A 87 13.40 6.18 -8.87
CA SER A 87 12.88 5.20 -9.85
C SER A 87 12.76 5.82 -11.24
N LYS A 88 12.80 4.96 -12.28
CA LYS A 88 12.68 5.41 -13.67
C LYS A 88 11.34 6.09 -13.90
N VAL A 89 10.25 5.49 -13.41
CA VAL A 89 8.90 6.05 -13.57
C VAL A 89 8.76 7.45 -12.95
N VAL A 90 9.38 7.71 -11.80
CA VAL A 90 9.38 9.06 -11.20
C VAL A 90 10.15 10.06 -12.05
N LYS A 91 11.34 9.69 -12.54
CA LYS A 91 12.13 10.56 -13.43
C LYS A 91 11.39 10.88 -14.73
N ASP A 92 10.75 9.87 -15.31
CA ASP A 92 9.94 9.99 -16.51
C ASP A 92 8.75 10.94 -16.29
N ILE A 93 8.03 10.81 -15.18
CA ILE A 93 6.93 11.71 -14.81
C ILE A 93 7.41 13.15 -14.65
N LEU A 94 8.54 13.36 -13.95
CA LEU A 94 9.13 14.68 -13.78
C LEU A 94 9.45 15.31 -15.14
N ALA A 95 10.15 14.58 -16.02
CA ALA A 95 10.59 15.07 -17.33
C ALA A 95 9.43 15.26 -18.33
N MET A 96 8.47 14.33 -18.37
CA MET A 96 7.42 14.32 -19.38
C MET A 96 6.22 15.18 -19.00
N VAL A 97 5.95 15.38 -17.71
CA VAL A 97 4.75 16.05 -17.20
C VAL A 97 5.11 17.34 -16.47
N HIS A 98 5.88 17.26 -15.38
CA HIS A 98 6.14 18.43 -14.54
C HIS A 98 7.05 19.47 -15.23
N ASP A 99 8.10 19.05 -15.91
CA ASP A 99 9.02 19.95 -16.62
C ASP A 99 8.35 20.66 -17.81
N LYS A 100 7.22 20.12 -18.29
CA LYS A 100 6.39 20.75 -19.33
C LYS A 100 5.26 21.61 -18.76
N GLY A 101 5.19 21.79 -17.45
CA GLY A 101 4.13 22.56 -16.78
C GLY A 101 2.75 21.88 -16.83
N GLN A 102 2.69 20.56 -17.03
CA GLN A 102 1.45 19.79 -17.13
C GLN A 102 1.12 18.99 -15.85
N GLY A 103 1.91 19.16 -14.80
CA GLY A 103 1.65 18.55 -13.49
C GLY A 103 0.58 19.32 -12.71
N THR A 104 -0.32 18.61 -12.05
CA THR A 104 -1.45 19.19 -11.30
C THR A 104 -1.26 19.21 -9.77
N GLY A 105 -0.05 18.92 -9.28
CA GLY A 105 0.30 18.92 -7.85
C GLY A 105 1.76 19.28 -7.57
N PRO A 106 2.18 19.29 -6.30
CA PRO A 106 3.54 19.65 -5.90
C PRO A 106 4.58 18.75 -6.56
N LYS A 107 5.57 19.33 -7.23
CA LYS A 107 6.62 18.59 -7.94
C LYS A 107 7.52 17.79 -6.99
N ASP A 108 7.71 18.29 -5.78
CA ASP A 108 8.53 17.67 -4.73
C ASP A 108 7.87 16.44 -4.07
N GLU A 109 6.57 16.24 -4.27
CA GLU A 109 5.88 15.04 -3.80
C GLU A 109 5.98 13.85 -4.77
N VAL A 110 6.45 14.07 -6.00
CA VAL A 110 6.58 12.99 -6.99
C VAL A 110 7.60 11.96 -6.49
N GLY A 111 7.14 10.72 -6.29
CA GLY A 111 7.94 9.64 -5.72
C GLY A 111 7.78 9.44 -4.22
N SER A 112 7.04 10.31 -3.51
CA SER A 112 6.61 10.04 -2.13
C SER A 112 5.72 8.80 -2.03
N VAL A 113 5.59 8.23 -0.83
CA VAL A 113 4.83 7.00 -0.61
C VAL A 113 3.40 7.10 -1.13
N LEU A 114 2.71 8.21 -0.86
CA LEU A 114 1.32 8.40 -1.30
C LEU A 114 1.21 8.68 -2.80
N TYR A 115 2.18 9.40 -3.37
CA TYR A 115 2.24 9.59 -4.82
C TYR A 115 2.40 8.24 -5.54
N MET A 116 3.36 7.43 -5.10
CA MET A 116 3.61 6.10 -5.66
C MET A 116 2.40 5.17 -5.51
N ARG A 117 1.65 5.29 -4.40
CA ARG A 117 0.40 4.54 -4.20
C ARG A 117 -0.66 4.87 -5.24
N GLY A 118 -0.87 6.16 -5.48
CA GLY A 118 -1.81 6.63 -6.49
C GLY A 118 -1.38 6.21 -7.89
N LEU A 119 -0.08 6.37 -8.19
CA LEU A 119 0.51 5.98 -9.47
C LEU A 119 0.34 4.48 -9.76
N ILE A 120 0.66 3.61 -8.80
CA ILE A 120 0.51 2.15 -8.97
C ILE A 120 -0.96 1.77 -9.09
N SER A 121 -1.85 2.39 -8.32
CA SER A 121 -3.29 2.15 -8.42
C SER A 121 -3.82 2.52 -9.81
N ALA A 122 -3.36 3.65 -10.37
CA ALA A 122 -3.70 4.06 -11.73
C ALA A 122 -3.12 3.09 -12.78
N MET A 123 -1.87 2.67 -12.62
CA MET A 123 -1.22 1.70 -13.50
C MET A 123 -2.01 0.39 -13.54
N LEU A 124 -2.40 -0.18 -12.39
CA LEU A 124 -3.20 -1.41 -12.34
C LEU A 124 -4.55 -1.25 -13.07
N GLY A 125 -5.20 -0.10 -12.94
CA GLY A 125 -6.43 0.21 -13.68
C GLY A 125 -6.22 0.30 -15.19
N VAL A 126 -5.16 0.98 -15.63
CA VAL A 126 -4.79 1.10 -17.05
C VAL A 126 -4.45 -0.27 -17.64
N GLU A 127 -3.67 -1.08 -16.93
CA GLU A 127 -3.28 -2.41 -17.39
C GLU A 127 -4.47 -3.39 -17.42
N GLY A 128 -5.44 -3.23 -16.52
CA GLY A 128 -6.69 -3.99 -16.59
C GLY A 128 -7.50 -3.66 -17.85
N VAL A 129 -7.58 -2.38 -18.22
CA VAL A 129 -8.23 -1.96 -19.46
C VAL A 129 -7.43 -2.43 -20.68
N ALA A 130 -6.10 -2.37 -20.64
CA ALA A 130 -5.24 -2.83 -21.73
C ALA A 130 -5.42 -4.34 -22.00
N ALA A 131 -5.41 -5.16 -20.94
CA ALA A 131 -5.67 -6.60 -21.04
C ALA A 131 -7.07 -6.88 -21.62
N ALA A 132 -8.10 -6.13 -21.18
CA ALA A 132 -9.44 -6.23 -21.76
C ALA A 132 -9.45 -5.87 -23.26
N GLN A 133 -8.75 -4.81 -23.66
CA GLN A 133 -8.64 -4.41 -25.06
C GLN A 133 -7.92 -5.45 -25.92
N GLU A 134 -6.92 -6.16 -25.40
CA GLU A 134 -6.27 -7.25 -26.12
C GLU A 134 -7.26 -8.37 -26.49
N ARG A 135 -8.22 -8.67 -25.61
CA ARG A 135 -9.26 -9.69 -25.85
C ARG A 135 -10.45 -9.19 -26.67
N TYR A 136 -10.97 -8.00 -26.36
CA TYR A 136 -12.26 -7.52 -26.89
C TYR A 136 -12.13 -6.45 -27.99
N GLY A 137 -10.91 -6.00 -28.28
CA GLY A 137 -10.60 -5.14 -29.42
C GLY A 137 -9.74 -3.93 -29.05
N LYS A 138 -8.53 -3.89 -29.59
CA LYS A 138 -7.54 -2.83 -29.34
C LYS A 138 -8.11 -1.44 -29.66
N GLY A 139 -7.94 -0.50 -28.72
CA GLY A 139 -8.39 0.88 -28.87
C GLY A 139 -9.90 1.11 -28.71
N LYS A 140 -10.69 0.07 -28.41
CA LYS A 140 -12.13 0.23 -28.15
C LYS A 140 -12.39 0.62 -26.69
N VAL A 141 -13.51 1.30 -26.45
CA VAL A 141 -14.05 1.52 -25.10
C VAL A 141 -14.53 0.18 -24.55
N MET A 142 -14.09 -0.17 -23.34
CA MET A 142 -14.44 -1.42 -22.66
C MET A 142 -15.65 -1.23 -21.76
N THR A 143 -16.53 -2.23 -21.67
CA THR A 143 -17.60 -2.28 -20.67
C THR A 143 -17.05 -2.66 -19.29
N GLY A 144 -17.84 -2.47 -18.22
CA GLY A 144 -17.41 -2.84 -16.87
C GLY A 144 -17.08 -4.34 -16.74
N GLU A 145 -17.83 -5.21 -17.42
CA GLU A 145 -17.58 -6.66 -17.45
C GLU A 145 -16.28 -7.00 -18.17
N GLN A 146 -15.96 -6.29 -19.25
CA GLN A 146 -14.71 -6.47 -19.98
C GLN A 146 -13.52 -5.99 -19.17
N VAL A 147 -13.64 -4.84 -18.49
CA VAL A 147 -12.58 -4.36 -17.58
C VAL A 147 -12.41 -5.29 -16.39
N ARG A 148 -13.49 -5.83 -15.82
CA ARG A 148 -13.42 -6.88 -14.80
C ARG A 148 -12.62 -8.08 -15.32
N TRP A 149 -12.91 -8.55 -16.53
CA TRP A 149 -12.15 -9.64 -17.14
C TRP A 149 -10.65 -9.31 -17.22
N GLY A 150 -10.29 -8.11 -17.70
CA GLY A 150 -8.89 -7.70 -17.77
C GLY A 150 -8.21 -7.58 -16.40
N LEU A 151 -8.92 -7.06 -15.39
CA LEU A 151 -8.44 -7.00 -14.01
C LEU A 151 -8.32 -8.38 -13.34
N GLU A 152 -9.12 -9.36 -13.77
CA GLU A 152 -9.03 -10.77 -13.35
C GLU A 152 -8.02 -11.57 -14.18
N ASN A 153 -7.36 -10.96 -15.16
CA ASN A 153 -6.35 -11.62 -16.01
C ASN A 153 -5.11 -10.73 -16.13
N LEU A 154 -4.81 -9.92 -15.10
CA LEU A 154 -3.58 -9.15 -15.08
C LEU A 154 -2.41 -10.12 -15.03
N ASN A 155 -1.44 -9.87 -15.90
CA ASN A 155 -0.14 -10.51 -15.85
C ASN A 155 0.95 -9.45 -16.01
N LEU A 156 1.36 -8.87 -14.87
CA LEU A 156 2.47 -7.93 -14.80
C LEU A 156 3.72 -8.69 -14.42
N ASP A 157 4.42 -9.24 -15.41
CA ASP A 157 5.72 -9.87 -15.21
C ASP A 157 6.83 -8.83 -15.05
N GLN A 158 8.06 -9.30 -14.80
CA GLN A 158 9.19 -8.41 -14.55
C GLN A 158 9.52 -7.55 -15.79
N ASP A 159 9.50 -8.14 -16.99
CA ASP A 159 9.83 -7.44 -18.23
C ASP A 159 8.84 -6.29 -18.50
N LYS A 160 7.56 -6.52 -18.23
CA LYS A 160 6.51 -5.50 -18.35
C LYS A 160 6.67 -4.39 -17.32
N LEU A 161 6.97 -4.74 -16.06
CA LEU A 161 7.24 -3.75 -15.01
C LEU A 161 8.48 -2.91 -15.33
N ASP A 162 9.56 -3.53 -15.80
CA ASP A 162 10.80 -2.87 -16.17
C ASP A 162 10.58 -1.90 -17.35
N GLY A 163 9.85 -2.34 -18.37
CA GLY A 163 9.48 -1.51 -19.52
C GLY A 163 8.65 -0.28 -19.15
N MET A 164 7.85 -0.36 -18.09
CA MET A 164 7.08 0.76 -17.53
C MET A 164 7.86 1.59 -16.50
N GLY A 165 9.11 1.21 -16.18
CA GLY A 165 9.97 1.94 -15.25
C GLY A 165 9.74 1.62 -13.76
N PHE A 166 9.08 0.50 -13.45
CA PHE A 166 8.84 -0.01 -12.10
C PHE A 166 9.87 -1.02 -11.61
N ALA A 167 11.00 -1.16 -12.31
CA ALA A 167 12.13 -1.98 -11.86
C ALA A 167 12.53 -1.63 -10.42
N GLY A 168 12.52 -2.61 -9.53
CA GLY A 168 12.83 -2.45 -8.10
C GLY A 168 11.75 -1.76 -7.23
N VAL A 169 10.71 -1.19 -7.85
CA VAL A 169 9.59 -0.53 -7.16
C VAL A 169 8.55 -1.54 -6.68
N MET A 170 8.27 -2.55 -7.51
CA MET A 170 7.32 -3.62 -7.18
C MET A 170 7.76 -4.94 -7.80
N ARG A 171 7.26 -6.05 -7.25
CA ARG A 171 7.42 -7.40 -7.79
C ARG A 171 6.27 -7.71 -8.76
N PRO A 172 6.42 -8.77 -9.57
CA PRO A 172 5.35 -9.24 -10.44
C PRO A 172 4.02 -9.43 -9.72
N VAL A 173 2.93 -9.08 -10.40
CA VAL A 173 1.55 -9.21 -9.90
C VAL A 173 0.72 -9.91 -10.97
N GLN A 174 0.05 -10.98 -10.56
CA GLN A 174 -0.90 -11.70 -11.40
C GLN A 174 -2.19 -11.87 -10.64
N THR A 175 -3.32 -11.67 -11.31
CA THR A 175 -4.65 -11.86 -10.71
C THR A 175 -5.43 -12.93 -11.45
N SER A 176 -6.46 -13.46 -10.80
CA SER A 176 -7.39 -14.42 -11.38
C SER A 176 -8.80 -14.19 -10.83
N CYS A 177 -9.82 -14.80 -11.43
CA CYS A 177 -11.18 -14.82 -10.86
C CYS A 177 -11.22 -15.37 -9.41
N THR A 178 -10.26 -16.21 -9.02
CA THR A 178 -10.21 -16.83 -7.68
C THR A 178 -9.25 -16.12 -6.71
N ASP A 179 -8.50 -15.13 -7.22
CA ASP A 179 -7.55 -14.30 -6.48
C ASP A 179 -7.49 -12.88 -7.08
N HIS A 180 -8.21 -11.96 -6.44
CA HIS A 180 -8.25 -10.55 -6.82
C HIS A 180 -7.15 -9.70 -6.15
N MET A 181 -6.29 -10.31 -5.33
CA MET A 181 -5.16 -9.62 -4.67
C MET A 181 -3.87 -9.80 -5.48
N GLY A 182 -3.62 -11.03 -5.91
CA GLY A 182 -2.46 -11.42 -6.70
C GLY A 182 -1.18 -11.59 -5.90
N ALA A 183 -0.53 -10.50 -5.50
CA ALA A 183 0.75 -10.55 -4.81
C ALA A 183 0.64 -10.19 -3.33
N SER A 184 1.13 -11.07 -2.45
CA SER A 184 1.19 -10.88 -0.98
C SER A 184 2.56 -10.41 -0.48
N TRP A 185 3.35 -9.75 -1.35
CA TRP A 185 4.67 -9.24 -1.03
C TRP A 185 4.59 -7.88 -0.36
N VAL A 186 5.44 -7.67 0.64
CA VAL A 186 5.56 -6.41 1.39
C VAL A 186 7.04 -6.11 1.67
N ARG A 187 7.35 -4.86 1.98
CA ARG A 187 8.66 -4.44 2.52
C ARG A 187 8.45 -3.65 3.80
N VAL A 188 9.51 -3.44 4.55
CA VAL A 188 9.55 -2.52 5.68
C VAL A 188 10.50 -1.39 5.33
N HIS A 189 10.07 -0.17 5.61
CA HIS A 189 10.95 0.99 5.60
C HIS A 189 11.05 1.59 7.00
N THR A 190 12.14 2.28 7.25
CA THR A 190 12.42 2.96 8.51
C THR A 190 12.72 4.42 8.24
N TRP A 191 12.17 5.29 9.08
CA TRP A 191 12.44 6.71 9.02
C TRP A 191 13.81 7.00 9.62
N ASP A 192 14.72 7.59 8.84
CA ASP A 192 16.09 7.90 9.29
C ASP A 192 16.18 9.21 10.10
N GLY A 193 15.07 9.94 10.20
CA GLY A 193 14.95 11.28 10.78
C GLY A 193 14.61 12.36 9.74
N ASN A 194 14.76 12.05 8.45
CA ASN A 194 14.55 12.96 7.33
C ASN A 194 13.85 12.31 6.11
N LYS A 195 14.07 11.03 5.86
CA LYS A 195 13.46 10.27 4.75
C LYS A 195 13.23 8.80 5.13
N TRP A 196 12.40 8.15 4.33
CA TRP A 196 12.18 6.71 4.40
C TRP A 196 13.29 5.97 3.66
N GLU A 197 13.81 4.92 4.28
CA GLU A 197 14.77 3.99 3.69
C GLU A 197 14.27 2.56 3.89
N PHE A 198 14.38 1.71 2.88
CA PHE A 198 14.04 0.30 3.06
C PHE A 198 14.99 -0.34 4.07
N SER A 199 14.42 -0.95 5.10
CA SER A 199 15.15 -1.63 6.18
C SER A 199 15.00 -3.14 6.13
N SER A 200 14.28 -3.64 5.12
CA SER A 200 14.15 -5.06 4.83
C SER A 200 14.23 -5.34 3.34
N ASP A 201 14.51 -6.60 3.02
CA ASP A 201 14.15 -7.19 1.74
C ASP A 201 12.63 -7.43 1.67
N TRP A 202 12.22 -8.32 0.78
CA TRP A 202 10.83 -8.70 0.57
C TRP A 202 10.37 -9.74 1.59
N TYR A 203 9.22 -9.49 2.20
CA TYR A 203 8.47 -10.49 2.97
C TYR A 203 7.24 -10.92 2.19
N GLN A 204 6.89 -12.21 2.27
CA GLN A 204 5.65 -12.73 1.73
C GLN A 204 4.74 -13.16 2.87
N ALA A 205 3.47 -12.80 2.80
CA ALA A 205 2.49 -13.30 3.75
C ALA A 205 2.27 -14.82 3.55
N ASP A 206 2.08 -15.54 4.66
CA ASP A 206 1.85 -17.00 4.62
C ASP A 206 0.41 -17.31 4.20
N ASP A 207 0.24 -17.66 2.94
CA ASP A 207 -1.06 -17.99 2.37
C ASP A 207 -1.68 -19.25 3.00
N LYS A 208 -0.87 -20.16 3.57
CA LYS A 208 -1.40 -21.34 4.27
C LYS A 208 -2.23 -20.96 5.49
N VAL A 209 -1.90 -19.83 6.11
CA VAL A 209 -2.63 -19.27 7.27
C VAL A 209 -3.76 -18.37 6.81
N LEU A 210 -3.52 -17.52 5.81
CA LEU A 210 -4.46 -16.47 5.42
C LEU A 210 -5.58 -16.97 4.49
N ARG A 211 -5.28 -17.85 3.53
CA ARG A 211 -6.25 -18.33 2.53
C ARG A 211 -7.50 -18.96 3.17
N PRO A 212 -7.40 -19.83 4.20
CA PRO A 212 -8.59 -20.38 4.86
C PRO A 212 -9.47 -19.30 5.49
N MET A 213 -8.86 -18.27 6.10
CA MET A 213 -9.59 -17.15 6.71
C MET A 213 -10.31 -16.30 5.64
N VAL A 214 -9.66 -16.05 4.50
CA VAL A 214 -10.25 -15.34 3.36
C VAL A 214 -11.45 -16.13 2.80
N LEU A 215 -11.29 -17.44 2.62
CA LEU A 215 -12.37 -18.31 2.10
C LEU A 215 -13.55 -18.38 3.07
N ASP A 216 -13.30 -18.50 4.37
CA ASP A 216 -14.36 -18.49 5.40
C ASP A 216 -15.12 -17.16 5.40
N ALA A 217 -14.42 -16.02 5.45
CA ALA A 217 -15.02 -14.70 5.40
C ALA A 217 -15.85 -14.47 4.13
N ALA A 218 -15.31 -14.85 2.96
CA ALA A 218 -16.03 -14.77 1.69
C ALA A 218 -17.25 -15.71 1.63
N SER A 219 -17.22 -16.85 2.33
CA SER A 219 -18.34 -17.82 2.37
C SER A 219 -19.48 -17.28 3.22
N LYS A 220 -19.14 -16.76 4.41
CA LYS A 220 -20.10 -16.12 5.30
C LYS A 220 -20.76 -14.92 4.63
N TYR A 221 -19.96 -14.03 4.03
CA TYR A 221 -20.50 -12.86 3.32
C TYR A 221 -21.45 -13.27 2.18
N ALA A 222 -21.08 -14.26 1.37
CA ALA A 222 -21.93 -14.73 0.27
C ALA A 222 -23.26 -15.31 0.78
N ALA A 223 -23.22 -16.10 1.85
CA ALA A 223 -24.43 -16.64 2.47
C ALA A 223 -25.32 -15.53 3.06
N GLU A 224 -24.74 -14.60 3.84
CA GLU A 224 -25.48 -13.48 4.45
C GLU A 224 -26.13 -12.55 3.42
N LYS A 225 -25.48 -12.36 2.27
CA LYS A 225 -25.97 -11.48 1.20
C LYS A 225 -26.73 -12.21 0.11
N ASN A 226 -26.98 -13.51 0.26
CA ASN A 226 -27.60 -14.37 -0.78
C ASN A 226 -26.91 -14.23 -2.15
N ILE A 227 -25.58 -14.13 -2.16
CA ILE A 227 -24.78 -14.02 -3.38
C ILE A 227 -24.41 -15.43 -3.83
N GLN A 228 -24.84 -15.79 -5.05
CA GLN A 228 -24.35 -16.99 -5.70
C GLN A 228 -22.92 -16.77 -6.20
N ARG A 229 -22.00 -17.63 -5.77
CA ARG A 229 -20.61 -17.61 -6.24
C ARG A 229 -20.53 -17.94 -7.73
N ARG A 230 -19.59 -17.30 -8.42
CA ARG A 230 -19.27 -17.65 -9.80
C ARG A 230 -18.79 -19.10 -9.88
N THR A 231 -19.26 -19.81 -10.90
CA THR A 231 -18.75 -21.14 -11.23
C THR A 231 -17.38 -21.05 -11.92
N ALA A 232 -16.68 -22.17 -12.02
CA ALA A 232 -15.42 -22.22 -12.75
C ALA A 232 -15.59 -21.80 -14.23
N GLU A 233 -16.71 -22.17 -14.85
CA GLU A 233 -17.05 -21.79 -16.23
C GLU A 233 -17.26 -20.29 -16.35
N GLN A 234 -17.94 -19.67 -15.38
CA GLN A 234 -18.13 -18.21 -15.34
C GLN A 234 -16.83 -17.45 -15.05
N CYS A 235 -15.84 -18.10 -14.43
CA CYS A 235 -14.50 -17.55 -14.25
C CYS A 235 -13.62 -17.67 -15.50
N ALA A 236 -13.89 -18.65 -16.38
CA ALA A 236 -13.10 -18.88 -17.60
C ALA A 236 -13.54 -18.04 -18.81
N GLN A 237 -14.74 -17.45 -18.75
CA GLN A 237 -15.30 -16.54 -19.77
C GLN A 237 -14.69 -15.14 -19.70
#